data_AF-A0A2H5ZFG0-F1
#
_entry.id   AF-A0A2H5ZFG0-F1
#
_cell.length_a   1.000
_cell.length_b   1.000
_cell.length_c   1.000
_cell.angle_alpha   90.00
_cell.angle_beta   90.00
_cell.angle_gamma   90.00
#
_symmetry.space_group_name_H-M   'P 1'
#
loop_
_entity.id
_entity.type
_entity.pdbx_description
1 polymer ?
#
loop_
_entity_poly.entity_id
_entity_poly.type
_entity_poly.pdbx_seq_one_letter_code
_entity_poly.pdbx_strand_id
1 'polypeptide(L)'
;MSGGGRAEGRGERAGERYPYLERLQPKMDERLERKVPPAGRFCGFCFGRLQPHDTRCPYCEREVAEVGTAREVPQEVLRIYWTKRRVEARWVHAGAMLGLAIASLLFVVLVVWGPGLLGHPGVAFAVLIGGGYLLAQLFGPIIGGQIGYRRAVRRRDALWAAYLARREAESEGRG
;
A
#
# COMPACT_ATOMS: atom_id res chain seq x y z
N MET A 1 -3.17 -7.46 -43.59
CA MET A 1 -3.51 -8.58 -42.68
C MET A 1 -3.10 -8.15 -41.28
N SER A 2 -4.09 -7.76 -40.46
CA SER A 2 -3.90 -7.30 -39.08
C SER A 2 -3.59 -8.48 -38.15
N GLY A 3 -2.39 -8.49 -37.58
CA GLY A 3 -2.04 -9.38 -36.46
C GLY A 3 -2.45 -8.74 -35.15
N GLY A 4 -3.55 -9.21 -34.56
CA GLY A 4 -4.03 -8.78 -33.25
C GLY A 4 -3.16 -9.31 -32.11
N GLY A 5 -2.44 -8.42 -31.43
CA GLY A 5 -1.78 -8.70 -30.15
C GLY A 5 -2.79 -8.69 -29.00
N ARG A 6 -3.45 -9.82 -28.74
CA ARG A 6 -4.28 -10.00 -27.53
C ARG A 6 -3.41 -10.43 -26.34
N ALA A 7 -3.18 -9.47 -25.45
CA ALA A 7 -3.14 -9.61 -23.99
C ALA A 7 -2.58 -10.92 -23.41
N GLU A 8 -1.26 -10.98 -23.26
CA GLU A 8 -0.59 -11.96 -22.39
C GLU A 8 -0.66 -11.49 -20.92
N GLY A 9 -1.88 -11.45 -20.37
CA GLY A 9 -2.17 -11.04 -19.00
C GLY A 9 -2.08 -12.19 -18.00
N ARG A 10 -1.02 -13.00 -18.05
CA ARG A 10 -0.85 -14.18 -17.19
C ARG A 10 0.12 -13.88 -16.04
N GLY A 11 -0.42 -13.48 -14.89
CA GLY A 11 0.18 -13.81 -13.59
C GLY A 11 1.32 -12.94 -13.06
N GLU A 12 1.47 -11.68 -13.49
CA GLU A 12 2.43 -10.77 -12.86
C GLU A 12 2.03 -10.53 -11.38
N ARG A 13 2.89 -10.89 -10.43
CA ARG A 13 2.60 -10.71 -9.00
C ARG A 13 2.64 -9.22 -8.68
N ALA A 14 1.86 -8.83 -7.67
CA ALA A 14 1.82 -7.43 -7.22
C ALA A 14 3.24 -6.96 -6.84
N GLY A 15 3.72 -5.87 -7.45
CA GLY A 15 5.06 -5.33 -7.19
C GLY A 15 6.16 -5.85 -8.10
N GLU A 16 5.90 -6.83 -8.98
CA GLU A 16 6.92 -7.36 -9.91
C GLU A 16 7.19 -6.40 -11.09
N ARG A 17 6.17 -5.67 -11.54
CA ARG A 17 6.31 -4.74 -12.68
C ARG A 17 7.22 -3.55 -12.38
N TYR A 18 7.20 -3.08 -11.14
CA TYR A 18 7.95 -1.92 -10.70
C TYR A 18 8.57 -2.16 -9.30
N PRO A 19 9.58 -3.05 -9.18
CA PRO A 19 10.10 -3.50 -7.89
C PRO A 19 10.79 -2.38 -7.11
N TYR A 20 11.31 -1.37 -7.80
CA TYR A 20 11.90 -0.19 -7.18
C TYR A 20 10.89 0.66 -6.40
N LEU A 21 9.59 0.60 -6.72
CA LEU A 21 8.57 1.36 -5.98
C LEU A 21 8.39 0.84 -4.55
N GLU A 22 8.56 -0.47 -4.33
CA GLU A 22 8.57 -1.04 -2.97
C GLU A 22 9.76 -0.51 -2.17
N ARG A 23 10.96 -0.55 -2.75
CA ARG A 23 12.17 -0.01 -2.09
C ARG A 23 12.04 1.48 -1.76
N LEU A 24 11.32 2.23 -2.60
CA LEU A 24 11.15 3.68 -2.43
C LEU A 24 10.01 4.05 -1.48
N GLN A 25 9.08 3.14 -1.19
CA GLN A 25 7.89 3.40 -0.37
C GLN A 25 8.24 4.01 1.00
N PRO A 26 9.16 3.45 1.81
CA PRO A 26 9.46 4.01 3.13
C PRO A 26 9.98 5.45 3.07
N LYS A 27 10.73 5.78 2.01
CA LYS A 27 11.29 7.13 1.79
C LYS A 27 10.24 8.13 1.32
N MET A 28 9.21 7.67 0.64
CA MET A 28 8.06 8.51 0.30
C MET A 28 7.13 8.70 1.50
N ASP A 29 7.00 7.68 2.35
CA ASP A 29 6.24 7.81 3.60
C ASP A 29 6.90 8.81 4.56
N GLU A 30 8.23 8.79 4.70
CA GLU A 30 8.99 9.82 5.44
C GLU A 30 8.67 11.25 4.92
N ARG A 31 8.50 11.42 3.60
CA ARG A 31 8.12 12.71 2.99
C ARG A 31 6.68 13.09 3.28
N LEU A 32 5.75 12.15 3.12
CA LEU A 32 4.34 12.37 3.42
C LEU A 32 4.14 12.78 4.90
N GLU A 33 5.01 12.28 5.78
CA GLU A 33 5.05 12.62 7.21
C GLU A 33 5.88 13.87 7.54
N ARG A 34 6.38 14.59 6.52
CA ARG A 34 7.18 15.83 6.65
C ARG A 34 8.45 15.64 7.49
N LYS A 35 9.00 14.42 7.54
CA LYS A 35 10.25 14.10 8.27
C LYS A 35 11.51 14.51 7.51
N VAL A 36 11.38 14.86 6.23
CA VAL A 36 12.50 15.28 5.38
C VAL A 36 12.13 16.55 4.58
N PRO A 37 13.13 17.37 4.17
CA PRO A 37 12.88 18.56 3.37
C PRO A 37 12.16 18.25 2.04
N PRO A 38 11.26 19.13 1.57
CA PRO A 38 10.51 18.93 0.32
C PRO A 38 11.38 19.11 -0.93
N ALA A 39 12.39 19.97 -0.85
CA ALA A 39 13.34 20.23 -1.93
C ALA A 39 14.59 19.35 -1.82
N GLY A 40 15.15 18.98 -2.96
CA GLY A 40 16.39 18.19 -3.02
C GLY A 40 16.78 17.82 -4.44
N ARG A 41 17.76 16.93 -4.58
CA ARG A 41 18.10 16.30 -5.86
C ARG A 41 17.39 14.96 -5.96
N PHE A 42 16.47 14.83 -6.90
CA PHE A 42 15.70 13.61 -7.14
C PHE A 42 15.94 13.08 -8.56
N CYS A 43 15.85 11.77 -8.74
CA CYS A 43 15.82 11.17 -10.07
C CYS A 43 14.60 11.68 -10.85
N GLY A 44 14.78 12.14 -12.10
CA GLY A 44 13.67 12.64 -12.93
C GLY A 44 12.65 11.58 -13.37
N PHE A 45 12.99 10.29 -13.20
CA PHE A 45 12.09 9.17 -13.51
C PHE A 45 11.34 8.66 -12.26
N CYS A 46 12.06 8.08 -11.29
CA CYS A 46 11.42 7.45 -10.12
C CYS A 46 11.30 8.36 -8.89
N PHE A 47 11.88 9.56 -8.90
CA PHE A 47 11.90 10.51 -7.78
C PHE A 47 12.62 10.01 -6.52
N GLY A 48 13.43 8.96 -6.65
CA GLY A 48 14.39 8.56 -5.61
C GLY A 48 15.38 9.69 -5.31
N ARG A 49 15.68 9.93 -4.03
CA ARG A 49 16.68 10.93 -3.63
C ARG A 49 18.05 10.49 -4.13
N LEU A 50 18.74 11.41 -4.80
CA LEU A 50 20.10 11.23 -5.31
C LEU A 50 21.10 11.93 -4.39
N GLN A 51 22.27 11.33 -4.19
CA GLN A 51 23.43 12.00 -3.61
C GLN A 51 24.05 12.96 -4.63
N PRO A 52 24.89 13.93 -4.21
CA PRO A 52 25.47 14.91 -5.13
C PRO A 52 26.25 14.29 -6.30
N HIS A 53 26.94 13.17 -6.07
CA HIS A 53 27.82 12.52 -7.04
C HIS A 53 27.19 11.29 -7.72
N ASP A 54 25.91 11.00 -7.45
CA ASP A 54 25.23 9.88 -8.12
C ASP A 54 25.09 10.18 -9.62
N THR A 55 25.71 9.32 -10.43
CA THR A 55 25.57 9.27 -11.90
C THR A 55 24.47 8.30 -12.33
N ARG A 56 24.11 7.34 -11.46
CA ARG A 56 23.07 6.34 -11.68
C ARG A 56 22.14 6.28 -10.47
N CYS A 57 20.84 6.17 -10.70
CA CYS A 57 19.87 6.15 -9.60
C CYS A 57 19.94 4.82 -8.83
N PRO A 58 20.08 4.83 -7.48
CA PRO A 58 20.17 3.59 -6.69
C PRO A 58 18.85 2.81 -6.60
N TYR A 59 17.74 3.38 -7.07
CA TYR A 59 16.41 2.74 -7.00
C TYR A 59 15.98 2.16 -8.35
N CYS A 60 15.95 2.98 -9.41
CA CYS A 60 15.50 2.55 -10.73
C CYS A 60 16.66 2.23 -11.70
N GLU A 61 17.91 2.42 -11.26
CA GLU A 61 19.11 2.05 -12.01
C GLU A 61 19.24 2.73 -13.38
N ARG A 62 18.49 3.81 -13.64
CA ARG A 62 18.69 4.67 -14.82
C ARG A 62 19.82 5.65 -14.62
N GLU A 63 20.44 6.05 -15.72
CA GLU A 63 21.46 7.09 -15.70
C GLU A 63 20.84 8.46 -15.48
N VAL A 64 21.45 9.25 -14.60
CA VAL A 64 20.97 10.60 -14.28
C VAL A 64 21.09 11.55 -15.49
N ALA A 65 22.03 11.27 -16.40
CA ALA A 65 22.16 12.01 -17.65
C ALA A 65 20.95 11.79 -18.60
N GLU A 66 20.39 10.59 -18.63
CA GLU A 66 19.24 10.23 -19.48
C GLU A 66 17.93 10.83 -18.93
N VAL A 67 17.68 10.67 -17.63
CA VAL A 67 16.38 11.04 -17.02
C VAL A 67 16.37 12.41 -16.36
N GLY A 68 17.54 13.05 -16.26
CA GLY A 68 17.72 14.31 -15.55
C GLY A 68 17.45 14.24 -14.06
N THR A 69 17.35 15.42 -13.43
CA THR A 69 17.04 15.57 -12.01
C THR A 69 15.82 16.44 -11.78
N ALA A 70 14.97 16.05 -10.84
CA ALA A 70 13.88 16.87 -10.32
C ALA A 70 14.29 17.54 -9.00
N ARG A 71 13.85 18.79 -8.79
CA ARG A 71 14.08 19.54 -7.53
C ARG A 71 13.06 19.24 -6.44
N GLU A 72 11.87 18.82 -6.86
CA GLU A 72 10.74 18.50 -5.99
C GLU A 72 10.03 17.26 -6.55
N VAL A 73 9.44 16.46 -5.66
CA VAL A 73 8.61 15.32 -6.05
C VAL A 73 7.21 15.83 -6.45
N PRO A 74 6.71 15.54 -7.65
CA PRO A 74 5.38 15.98 -8.07
C PRO A 74 4.29 15.50 -7.10
N GLN A 75 3.31 16.37 -6.83
CA GLN A 75 2.21 16.05 -5.92
C GLN A 75 1.41 14.81 -6.37
N GLU A 76 1.30 14.59 -7.68
CA GLU A 76 0.66 13.40 -8.23
C GLU A 76 1.38 12.10 -7.82
N VAL A 77 2.71 12.10 -7.84
CA VAL A 77 3.53 10.96 -7.41
C VAL A 77 3.30 10.70 -5.92
N LEU A 78 3.33 11.74 -5.09
CA LEU A 78 3.04 11.59 -3.66
C LEU A 78 1.64 11.01 -3.41
N ARG A 79 0.62 11.39 -4.19
CA ARG A 79 -0.73 10.80 -4.11
C ARG A 79 -0.75 9.31 -4.46
N ILE A 80 0.06 8.86 -5.43
CA ILE A 80 0.17 7.44 -5.78
C ILE A 80 0.68 6.64 -4.58
N TYR A 81 1.74 7.12 -3.92
CA TYR A 81 2.29 6.50 -2.71
C TYR A 81 1.32 6.54 -1.52
N TRP A 82 0.65 7.68 -1.31
CA TRP A 82 -0.36 7.83 -0.26
C TRP A 82 -1.55 6.88 -0.45
N THR A 83 -1.94 6.62 -1.70
CA THR A 83 -3.04 5.70 -2.02
C THR A 83 -2.75 4.28 -1.54
N LYS A 84 -1.50 3.80 -1.65
CA LYS A 84 -1.10 2.49 -1.11
C LYS A 84 -1.37 2.44 0.40
N ARG A 85 -0.84 3.40 1.15
CA ARG A 85 -1.01 3.50 2.61
C ARG A 85 -2.49 3.55 3.02
N ARG A 86 -3.30 4.32 2.30
CA ARG A 86 -4.74 4.42 2.59
C ARG A 86 -5.49 3.12 2.35
N VAL A 87 -5.16 2.39 1.29
CA VAL A 87 -5.79 1.09 0.99
C VAL A 87 -5.40 0.08 2.07
N GLU A 88 -4.12 0.00 2.40
CA GLU A 88 -3.60 -0.92 3.42
C GLU A 88 -4.25 -0.66 4.78
N ALA A 89 -4.24 0.60 5.25
CA ALA A 89 -4.85 0.98 6.51
C ALA A 89 -6.35 0.62 6.54
N ARG A 90 -7.09 0.87 5.46
CA ARG A 90 -8.52 0.53 5.39
C ARG A 90 -8.76 -0.97 5.57
N TRP A 91 -7.93 -1.82 4.97
CA TRP A 91 -8.06 -3.27 5.12
C TRP A 91 -7.71 -3.77 6.52
N VAL A 92 -6.67 -3.22 7.13
CA VAL A 92 -6.31 -3.54 8.53
C VAL A 92 -7.43 -3.13 9.49
N HIS A 93 -7.97 -1.92 9.35
CA HIS A 93 -9.07 -1.46 10.18
C HIS A 93 -10.36 -2.25 9.94
N ALA A 94 -10.70 -2.56 8.69
CA ALA A 94 -11.86 -3.40 8.38
C ALA A 94 -11.73 -4.80 8.98
N GLY A 95 -10.54 -5.40 8.93
CA GLY A 95 -10.25 -6.67 9.58
C GLY A 95 -10.42 -6.61 11.10
N ALA A 96 -9.84 -5.60 11.76
CA ALA A 96 -9.99 -5.42 13.20
C ALA A 96 -11.46 -5.23 13.62
N MET A 97 -12.22 -4.42 12.85
CA MET A 97 -13.67 -4.22 13.09
C MET A 97 -14.47 -5.52 12.90
N LEU A 98 -14.13 -6.34 11.91
CA LEU A 98 -14.75 -7.65 11.73
C LEU A 98 -14.47 -8.58 12.92
N GLY A 99 -13.22 -8.62 13.40
CA GLY A 99 -12.85 -9.41 14.58
C GLY A 99 -13.63 -8.97 15.82
N LEU A 100 -13.77 -7.66 16.03
CA LEU A 100 -14.57 -7.11 17.13
C LEU A 100 -16.06 -7.46 16.99
N ALA A 101 -16.63 -7.35 15.79
CA ALA A 101 -18.03 -7.70 15.54
C ALA A 101 -18.31 -9.18 15.84
N ILE A 102 -17.39 -10.09 15.47
CA ILE A 102 -17.49 -11.52 15.80
C ILE A 102 -17.43 -11.74 17.31
N ALA A 103 -16.52 -11.08 18.02
CA ALA A 103 -16.42 -11.19 19.48
C ALA A 103 -17.69 -10.69 20.18
N SER A 104 -18.24 -9.55 19.73
CA SER A 104 -19.50 -9.02 20.24
C SER A 104 -20.67 -9.98 20.01
N LEU A 105 -20.74 -10.62 18.83
CA LEU A 105 -21.76 -11.63 18.55
C LEU A 105 -21.63 -12.84 19.47
N LEU A 106 -20.40 -13.36 19.65
CA LEU A 106 -20.14 -14.49 20.55
C LEU A 106 -20.52 -14.18 22.00
N PHE A 107 -20.23 -12.95 22.46
CA PHE A 107 -20.66 -12.49 23.77
C PHE A 107 -22.18 -12.55 23.93
N VAL A 108 -22.94 -11.98 22.98
CA VAL A 108 -24.40 -12.01 23.02
C VAL A 108 -24.92 -13.45 23.01
N VAL A 109 -24.33 -14.33 22.19
CA VAL A 109 -24.72 -15.73 22.13
C VAL A 109 -24.51 -16.44 23.47
N LEU A 110 -23.35 -16.21 24.11
CA LEU A 110 -23.05 -16.79 25.42
C LEU A 110 -23.96 -16.26 26.53
N VAL A 111 -24.25 -14.96 26.55
CA VAL A 111 -25.11 -14.39 27.61
C VAL A 111 -26.56 -14.86 27.47
N VAL A 112 -27.09 -14.97 26.25
CA VAL A 112 -28.50 -15.32 26.03
C VAL A 112 -28.75 -16.82 26.07
N TRP A 113 -27.84 -17.63 25.51
CA TRP A 113 -28.03 -19.08 25.36
C TRP A 113 -26.97 -19.93 26.06
N GLY A 114 -26.03 -19.32 26.79
CA GLY A 114 -24.94 -20.05 27.45
C GLY A 114 -25.45 -20.93 28.60
N PRO A 115 -25.17 -22.24 28.58
CA PRO A 115 -25.53 -23.11 29.70
C PRO A 115 -24.54 -22.96 30.86
N GLY A 116 -25.06 -22.99 32.10
CA GLY A 116 -24.24 -23.04 33.32
C GLY A 116 -23.22 -21.91 33.43
N LEU A 117 -21.95 -22.26 33.64
CA LEU A 117 -20.85 -21.30 33.82
C LEU A 117 -20.58 -20.45 32.57
N LEU A 118 -20.89 -20.95 31.37
CA LEU A 118 -20.70 -20.22 30.11
C LEU A 118 -21.71 -19.08 29.92
N GLY A 119 -22.89 -19.18 30.54
CA GLY A 119 -23.88 -18.11 30.59
C GLY A 119 -23.61 -17.08 31.67
N HIS A 120 -22.63 -17.30 32.55
CA HIS A 120 -22.32 -16.36 33.61
C HIS A 120 -21.74 -15.06 33.01
N PRO A 121 -22.31 -13.88 33.32
CA PRO A 121 -21.89 -12.61 32.71
C PRO A 121 -20.39 -12.33 32.82
N GLY A 122 -19.76 -12.69 33.94
CA GLY A 122 -18.31 -12.54 34.12
C GLY A 122 -17.48 -13.38 33.13
N VAL A 123 -17.91 -14.60 32.81
CA VAL A 123 -17.23 -15.47 31.85
C VAL A 123 -17.45 -14.95 30.43
N ALA A 124 -18.68 -14.55 30.11
CA ALA A 124 -18.98 -13.92 28.82
C ALA A 124 -18.14 -12.65 28.61
N PHE A 125 -18.00 -11.79 29.63
CA PHE A 125 -17.15 -10.60 29.58
C PHE A 125 -15.67 -10.94 29.35
N ALA A 126 -15.16 -11.97 30.03
CA ALA A 126 -13.79 -12.45 29.79
C ALA A 126 -13.61 -12.93 28.35
N VAL A 127 -14.59 -13.64 27.78
CA VAL A 127 -14.59 -14.05 26.37
C VAL A 127 -14.68 -12.85 25.43
N LEU A 128 -15.47 -11.84 25.74
CA LEU A 128 -15.57 -10.62 24.92
C LEU A 128 -14.22 -9.87 24.89
N ILE A 129 -13.59 -9.67 26.04
CA ILE A 129 -12.33 -8.93 26.14
C ILE A 129 -11.20 -9.74 25.51
N GLY A 130 -11.02 -10.99 25.96
CA GLY A 130 -9.93 -11.85 25.48
C GLY A 130 -10.11 -12.26 24.01
N GLY A 131 -11.31 -12.71 23.66
CA GLY A 131 -11.68 -13.07 22.30
C GLY A 131 -11.65 -11.87 21.36
N GLY A 132 -12.17 -10.71 21.79
CA GLY A 132 -12.11 -9.47 21.02
C GLY A 132 -10.68 -9.04 20.71
N TYR A 133 -9.79 -9.07 21.69
CA TYR A 133 -8.37 -8.77 21.50
C TYR A 133 -7.71 -9.74 20.51
N LEU A 134 -7.87 -11.05 20.72
CA LEU A 134 -7.29 -12.08 19.86
C LEU A 134 -7.82 -12.01 18.43
N LEU A 135 -9.14 -11.87 18.25
CA LEU A 135 -9.78 -11.81 16.95
C LEU A 135 -9.42 -10.51 16.21
N ALA A 136 -9.37 -9.37 16.89
CA ALA A 136 -8.93 -8.11 16.27
C ALA A 136 -7.47 -8.20 15.79
N GLN A 137 -6.59 -8.81 16.58
CA GLN A 137 -5.19 -9.01 16.23
C GLN A 137 -4.98 -10.03 15.10
N LEU A 138 -5.86 -11.05 15.01
CA LEU A 138 -5.84 -12.02 13.92
C LEU A 138 -6.39 -11.42 12.62
N PHE A 139 -7.58 -10.82 12.67
CA PHE A 139 -8.23 -10.32 11.46
C PHE A 139 -7.63 -9.01 10.94
N GLY A 140 -7.13 -8.13 11.80
CA GLY A 140 -6.54 -6.86 11.40
C GLY A 140 -5.17 -7.05 10.71
N PRO A 141 -4.08 -7.24 11.48
CA PRO A 141 -2.74 -7.42 10.93
C PRO A 141 -2.55 -8.65 10.03
N ILE A 142 -2.97 -9.85 10.47
CA ILE A 142 -2.57 -11.09 9.78
C ILE A 142 -3.38 -11.26 8.48
N ILE A 143 -4.71 -11.20 8.57
CA ILE A 143 -5.57 -11.40 7.39
C ILE A 143 -5.73 -10.09 6.60
N GLY A 144 -6.17 -9.03 7.28
CA GLY A 144 -6.39 -7.71 6.67
C GLY A 144 -5.12 -7.11 6.09
N GLY A 145 -3.99 -7.23 6.79
CA GLY A 145 -2.69 -6.72 6.33
C GLY A 145 -2.21 -7.42 5.05
N GLN A 146 -2.27 -8.76 4.97
CA GLN A 146 -1.82 -9.49 3.78
C GLN A 146 -2.67 -9.20 2.54
N ILE A 147 -4.00 -9.20 2.70
CA ILE A 147 -4.94 -8.90 1.61
C ILE A 147 -4.82 -7.42 1.21
N GLY A 148 -4.75 -6.54 2.22
CA GLY A 148 -4.59 -5.11 2.07
C GLY A 148 -3.33 -4.76 1.30
N TYR A 149 -2.18 -5.32 1.69
CA TYR A 149 -0.91 -5.13 1.02
C TYR A 149 -0.98 -5.50 -0.47
N ARG A 150 -1.45 -6.71 -0.81
CA ARG A 150 -1.55 -7.16 -2.20
C ARG A 150 -2.43 -6.23 -3.04
N ARG A 151 -3.58 -5.80 -2.50
CA ARG A 151 -4.46 -4.85 -3.20
C ARG A 151 -3.85 -3.46 -3.31
N ALA A 152 -3.19 -2.99 -2.26
CA ALA A 152 -2.55 -1.68 -2.22
C ALA A 152 -1.41 -1.57 -3.24
N VAL A 153 -0.56 -2.60 -3.34
CA VAL A 153 0.53 -2.67 -4.31
C VAL A 153 -0.01 -2.67 -5.75
N ARG A 154 -0.98 -3.53 -6.06
CA ARG A 154 -1.62 -3.55 -7.41
C ARG A 154 -2.20 -2.19 -7.77
N ARG A 155 -2.86 -1.53 -6.82
CA ARG A 155 -3.45 -0.21 -7.05
C ARG A 155 -2.38 0.84 -7.30
N ARG A 156 -1.29 0.84 -6.53
CA ARG A 156 -0.15 1.75 -6.74
C ARG A 156 0.46 1.54 -8.13
N ASP A 157 0.76 0.29 -8.49
CA ASP A 157 1.43 -0.04 -9.75
C ASP A 157 0.55 0.34 -10.96
N ALA A 158 -0.77 0.16 -10.86
CA ALA A 158 -1.70 0.61 -11.90
C ALA A 158 -1.73 2.14 -12.04
N LEU A 159 -1.74 2.88 -10.92
CA LEU A 159 -1.69 4.35 -10.96
C LEU A 159 -0.35 4.87 -11.47
N TRP A 160 0.74 4.18 -11.13
CA TRP A 160 2.07 4.49 -11.60
C TRP A 160 2.22 4.25 -13.11
N ALA A 161 1.72 3.12 -13.62
CA ALA A 161 1.69 2.85 -15.05
C ALA A 161 0.89 3.92 -15.81
N ALA A 162 -0.26 4.32 -15.28
CA ALA A 162 -1.07 5.38 -15.87
C ALA A 162 -0.35 6.75 -15.87
N TYR A 163 0.43 7.03 -14.82
CA TYR A 163 1.26 8.24 -14.75
C TYR A 163 2.38 8.25 -15.79
N LEU A 164 3.08 7.13 -15.97
CA LEU A 164 4.12 7.00 -17.00
C LEU A 164 3.54 7.18 -18.41
N ALA A 165 2.41 6.53 -18.71
CA ALA A 165 1.76 6.65 -20.02
C ALA A 165 1.35 8.10 -20.34
N ARG A 166 0.89 8.87 -19.34
CA ARG A 166 0.60 10.30 -19.52
C ARG A 166 1.85 11.11 -19.82
N ARG A 167 2.96 10.85 -19.11
CA ARG A 167 4.23 11.55 -19.34
C ARG A 167 4.80 11.28 -20.73
N GLU A 168 4.70 10.04 -21.20
CA GLU A 168 5.14 9.65 -22.54
C GLU A 168 4.34 10.40 -23.62
N ALA A 169 3.00 10.40 -23.50
CA ALA A 169 2.13 11.15 -24.42
C ALA A 169 2.42 12.67 -24.42
N GLU A 170 2.69 13.27 -23.26
CA GLU A 170 3.07 14.68 -23.16
C GLU A 170 4.43 14.98 -23.78
N SER A 171 5.37 14.04 -23.76
CA SER A 171 6.67 14.19 -24.40
C SER A 171 6.59 14.07 -25.93
N GLU A 172 5.77 13.16 -26.45
CA GLU A 172 5.54 13.00 -27.89
C GLU A 172 4.80 14.21 -28.50
N GLY A 173 3.87 14.82 -27.76
CA GLY A 173 3.14 16.01 -28.23
C GLY A 173 3.93 17.32 -28.18
N ARG A 174 5.13 17.34 -27.60
CA ARG A 174 6.03 18.53 -27.55
C ARG A 174 7.19 18.47 -28.54
N GLY A 175 7.41 17.31 -29.19
CA GLY A 175 8.41 17.14 -30.24
C GLY A 175 7.87 17.54 -31.60
#